data_AF-A0A922WLU1-F1
#
_entry.id   AF-A0A922WLU1-F1
#
_cell.length_a   1.000
_cell.length_b   1.000
_cell.length_c   1.000
_cell.angle_alpha   90.00
_cell.angle_beta   90.00
_cell.angle_gamma   90.00
#
_symmetry.space_group_name_H-M   'P 1'
#
loop_
_entity.id
_entity.type
_entity.pdbx_description
1 polymer ?
#
loop_
_entity_poly.entity_id
_entity_poly.type
_entity_poly.pdbx_seq_one_letter_code
_entity_poly.pdbx_strand_id
1 'polypeptide(L)'
;MPKTNHKYRRLVSRLPDQMKMLMELCGQDVVVVAHHAGSVGWSVDFQINTTDYQLQHDRGFLVVIKDPAGEAKVIGPMEGTWAGNSISGLAAAIAKDLA
;
A
#
# COMPACT_ATOMS: atom_id res chain seq x y z
N MET A 1 8.59 -14.42 -22.86
CA MET A 1 7.96 -14.82 -21.57
C MET A 1 8.61 -14.04 -20.45
N PRO A 2 7.96 -13.03 -19.84
CA PRO A 2 8.59 -12.27 -18.79
C PRO A 2 8.63 -13.12 -17.50
N LYS A 3 9.84 -13.42 -17.02
CA LYS A 3 10.14 -14.17 -15.79
C LYS A 3 9.84 -13.39 -14.50
N THR A 4 8.99 -12.36 -14.57
CA THR A 4 8.69 -11.47 -13.45
C THR A 4 7.60 -12.01 -12.52
N ASN A 5 6.80 -13.01 -12.87
CA ASN A 5 5.58 -13.26 -12.11
C ASN A 5 5.72 -14.10 -10.80
N HIS A 6 6.82 -14.85 -10.59
CA HIS A 6 6.91 -15.77 -9.44
C HIS A 6 7.42 -15.14 -8.15
N LYS A 7 8.34 -14.16 -8.20
CA LYS A 7 8.81 -13.45 -7.01
C LYS A 7 7.72 -12.52 -6.46
N TYR A 8 7.04 -11.79 -7.33
CA TYR A 8 5.97 -10.86 -6.97
C TYR A 8 4.77 -11.57 -6.36
N ARG A 9 4.31 -12.69 -6.95
CA ARG A 9 3.22 -13.50 -6.39
C ARG A 9 3.56 -14.07 -5.00
N ARG A 10 4.82 -14.48 -4.77
CA ARG A 10 5.29 -14.93 -3.45
C ARG A 10 5.41 -13.77 -2.46
N LEU A 11 5.78 -12.57 -2.92
CA LEU A 11 5.88 -11.38 -2.09
C LEU A 11 4.50 -10.95 -1.57
N VAL A 12 3.55 -10.80 -2.49
CA VAL A 12 2.15 -10.47 -2.19
C VAL A 12 1.55 -11.48 -1.21
N SER A 13 1.88 -12.78 -1.35
CA SER A 13 1.37 -13.82 -0.44
C SER A 13 1.75 -13.64 1.04
N ARG A 14 2.85 -12.94 1.33
CA ARG A 14 3.34 -12.72 2.70
C ARG A 14 2.90 -11.39 3.33
N LEU A 15 2.29 -10.51 2.54
CA LEU A 15 1.77 -9.25 3.06
C LEU A 15 0.60 -9.48 4.02
N PRO A 16 0.37 -8.59 5.00
CA PRO A 16 -0.87 -8.57 5.76
C PRO A 16 -2.09 -8.50 4.84
N ASP A 17 -3.19 -9.17 5.20
CA ASP A 17 -4.36 -9.29 4.32
C ASP A 17 -5.01 -7.94 3.98
N GLN A 18 -4.94 -6.98 4.90
CA GLN A 18 -5.40 -5.61 4.65
C GLN A 18 -4.61 -4.92 3.53
N MET A 19 -3.31 -5.20 3.43
CA MET A 19 -2.46 -4.66 2.37
C MET A 19 -2.80 -5.27 1.01
N LYS A 20 -3.00 -6.59 0.98
CA LYS A 20 -3.40 -7.31 -0.24
C LYS A 20 -4.74 -6.77 -0.75
N MET A 21 -5.71 -6.64 0.14
CA MET A 21 -7.04 -6.13 -0.18
C MET A 21 -6.99 -4.70 -0.72
N LEU A 22 -6.18 -3.83 -0.13
CA LEU A 22 -6.00 -2.47 -0.64
C LEU A 22 -5.41 -2.46 -2.06
N MET A 23 -4.36 -3.25 -2.29
CA MET A 23 -3.72 -3.35 -3.61
C MET A 23 -4.67 -3.90 -4.67
N GLU A 24 -5.47 -4.92 -4.33
CA GLU A 24 -6.50 -5.46 -5.22
C GLU A 24 -7.56 -4.41 -5.58
N LEU A 25 -7.96 -3.57 -4.62
CA LEU A 25 -8.93 -2.49 -4.85
C LEU A 25 -8.35 -1.31 -5.64
N CYS A 26 -7.02 -1.10 -5.60
CA CYS A 26 -6.36 -0.04 -6.37
C CYS A 26 -6.19 -0.37 -7.86
N GLY A 27 -6.28 -1.64 -8.27
CA GLY A 27 -6.32 -2.04 -9.69
C GLY A 27 -5.08 -2.77 -10.22
N GLN A 28 -5.01 -2.92 -11.56
CA GLN A 28 -4.17 -3.93 -12.23
C GLN A 28 -2.69 -3.55 -12.45
N ASP A 29 -2.29 -2.31 -12.21
CA ASP A 29 -0.90 -1.84 -12.41
C ASP A 29 -0.21 -1.43 -11.10
N VAL A 30 -0.42 -2.21 -10.04
CA VAL A 30 0.33 -2.09 -8.78
C VAL A 30 1.67 -2.84 -8.93
N VAL A 31 2.78 -2.11 -8.89
CA VAL A 31 4.13 -2.68 -8.90
C VAL A 31 4.76 -2.52 -7.52
N VAL A 32 4.94 -3.61 -6.78
CA VAL A 32 5.69 -3.57 -5.52
C VAL A 32 7.18 -3.39 -5.81
N VAL A 33 7.76 -2.32 -5.28
CA VAL A 33 9.16 -1.92 -5.47
C VAL A 33 10.04 -2.49 -4.36
N ALA A 34 9.60 -2.37 -3.12
CA ALA A 34 10.32 -2.87 -1.95
C ALA A 34 9.35 -3.30 -0.85
N HIS A 35 9.85 -4.11 0.10
CA HIS A 35 9.10 -4.45 1.30
C HIS A 35 10.07 -4.63 2.47
N HIS A 36 9.62 -4.23 3.65
CA HIS A 36 10.33 -4.34 4.92
C HIS A 36 9.39 -5.00 5.93
N ALA A 37 9.85 -6.07 6.56
CA ALA A 37 9.10 -6.78 7.59
C ALA A 37 9.94 -6.84 8.86
N GLY A 38 9.45 -6.23 9.93
CA GLY A 38 10.04 -6.27 11.27
C GLY A 38 9.15 -7.02 12.26
N SER A 39 9.60 -7.12 13.51
CA SER A 39 8.85 -7.77 14.59
C SER A 39 7.54 -7.07 14.95
N VAL A 40 7.41 -5.77 14.65
CA VAL A 40 6.28 -4.92 15.06
C VAL A 40 5.54 -4.26 13.90
N GLY A 41 6.06 -4.36 12.68
CA GLY A 41 5.44 -3.68 11.54
C GLY A 41 5.91 -4.17 10.17
N TRP A 42 5.10 -3.84 9.18
CA TRP A 42 5.35 -4.09 7.76
C TRP A 42 5.38 -2.75 7.03
N SER A 43 6.27 -2.59 6.07
CA SER A 43 6.24 -1.49 5.10
C SER A 43 6.38 -2.05 3.70
N VAL A 44 5.64 -1.51 2.74
CA VAL A 44 5.67 -1.92 1.33
C VAL A 44 5.70 -0.68 0.47
N ASP A 45 6.75 -0.51 -0.31
CA ASP A 45 6.81 0.51 -1.34
C ASP A 45 6.21 -0.07 -2.61
N PHE A 46 5.25 0.64 -3.20
CA PHE A 46 4.57 0.22 -4.41
C PHE A 46 4.30 1.41 -5.31
N GLN A 47 4.27 1.17 -6.60
CA GLN A 47 3.95 2.16 -7.61
C GLN A 47 2.61 1.82 -8.23
N ILE A 48 1.78 2.83 -8.47
CA ILE A 48 0.60 2.71 -9.33
C ILE A 48 0.81 3.64 -10.52
N ASN A 49 0.82 3.08 -11.72
CA ASN A 49 1.24 3.77 -12.95
C ASN A 49 2.69 4.29 -12.82
N THR A 50 2.86 5.56 -12.47
CA THR A 50 4.15 6.22 -12.27
C THR A 50 4.27 6.91 -10.91
N THR A 51 3.25 6.79 -10.06
CA THR A 51 3.20 7.46 -8.75
C THR A 51 3.67 6.51 -7.66
N ASP A 52 4.61 6.97 -6.85
CA ASP A 52 5.18 6.18 -5.76
C ASP A 52 4.29 6.26 -4.52
N TYR A 53 4.09 5.12 -3.89
CA TYR A 53 3.34 4.99 -2.65
C TYR A 53 4.09 4.09 -1.68
N GLN A 54 3.84 4.29 -0.40
CA GLN A 54 4.29 3.42 0.67
C GLN A 54 3.11 3.06 1.57
N LEU A 55 3.00 1.78 1.88
CA LEU A 55 2.02 1.22 2.78
C LEU A 55 2.72 0.74 4.04
N GLN A 56 2.47 1.40 5.17
CA GLN A 56 2.99 0.99 6.46
C GLN A 56 1.89 0.33 7.27
N HIS A 57 2.19 -0.75 7.97
CA HIS A 57 1.32 -1.39 8.94
C HIS A 57 2.09 -1.55 10.24
N ASP A 58 1.84 -0.69 11.22
CA ASP A 58 2.48 -0.71 12.53
C ASP A 58 1.42 -0.80 13.63
N ARG A 59 1.60 -1.74 14.58
CA ARG A 59 0.70 -1.90 15.76
C ARG A 59 -0.79 -1.98 15.42
N GLY A 60 -1.11 -2.55 14.26
CA GLY A 60 -2.45 -2.71 13.71
C GLY A 60 -2.84 -1.61 12.72
N PHE A 61 -2.27 -0.41 12.81
CA PHE A 61 -2.66 0.72 11.97
C PHE A 61 -2.03 0.59 10.59
N LEU A 62 -2.87 0.62 9.56
CA LEU A 62 -2.43 0.74 8.17
C LEU A 62 -2.28 2.22 7.84
N VAL A 63 -1.21 2.66 7.16
CA VAL A 63 -0.99 4.03 6.73
C VAL A 63 -0.54 4.02 5.28
N VAL A 64 -1.18 4.83 4.44
CA VAL A 64 -0.79 5.06 3.05
C VAL A 64 -0.09 6.42 2.94
N ILE A 65 1.10 6.42 2.37
CA ILE A 65 1.92 7.61 2.10
C ILE A 65 2.14 7.68 0.59
N LYS A 66 1.86 8.84 -0.01
CA LYS A 66 2.20 9.14 -1.40
C LYS A 66 3.55 9.85 -1.47
N ASP A 67 4.32 9.56 -2.51
CA ASP A 67 5.61 10.18 -2.83
C ASP A 67 6.55 10.23 -1.60
N PRO A 68 6.82 9.07 -0.96
CA PRO A 68 7.60 9.03 0.29
C PRO A 68 9.03 9.57 0.14
N ALA A 69 9.57 9.60 -1.09
CA ALA A 69 10.88 10.16 -1.41
C ALA A 69 10.85 11.69 -1.71
N GLY A 70 9.66 12.30 -1.76
CA GLY A 70 9.45 13.70 -2.13
C GLY A 70 8.57 14.43 -1.10
N GLU A 71 7.51 15.12 -1.56
CA GLU A 71 6.51 15.73 -0.67
C GLU A 71 5.54 14.68 -0.14
N ALA A 72 5.97 13.98 0.91
CA ALA A 72 5.19 12.90 1.51
C ALA A 72 3.80 13.37 1.95
N LYS A 73 2.76 12.79 1.35
CA LYS A 73 1.35 13.06 1.68
C LYS A 73 0.70 11.82 2.27
N VAL A 74 0.21 11.94 3.51
CA VAL A 74 -0.52 10.85 4.18
C VAL A 74 -1.96 10.81 3.65
N ILE A 75 -2.33 9.70 3.01
CA ILE A 75 -3.69 9.45 2.49
C ILE A 75 -4.58 8.81 3.58
N GLY A 76 -3.96 8.20 4.59
CA GLY A 76 -4.59 7.84 5.88
C GLY A 76 -4.33 6.41 6.34
N PRO A 77 -4.99 5.98 7.45
CA PRO A 77 -5.47 6.80 8.56
C PRO A 77 -4.34 7.49 9.34
N MET A 78 -4.67 8.68 9.85
CA MET A 78 -3.94 9.35 10.92
C MET A 78 -4.30 8.72 12.26
N GLU A 79 -3.35 8.63 13.18
CA GLU A 79 -3.54 8.05 14.52
C GLU A 79 -4.86 8.52 15.17
N GLY A 80 -5.72 7.59 15.62
CA GLY A 80 -6.97 7.90 16.31
C GLY A 80 -8.26 8.03 15.46
N THR A 81 -8.22 7.91 14.12
CA THR A 81 -9.41 8.08 13.24
C THR A 81 -10.01 6.78 12.69
N TRP A 82 -9.73 5.64 13.33
CA TRP A 82 -10.07 4.32 12.77
C TRP A 82 -11.57 3.96 12.75
N ALA A 83 -12.43 4.82 13.30
CA ALA A 83 -13.87 4.56 13.38
C ALA A 83 -14.64 4.73 12.04
N GLY A 84 -14.00 5.18 10.95
CA GLY A 84 -14.72 5.47 9.70
C GLY A 84 -14.02 5.18 8.37
N ASN A 85 -12.71 4.94 8.34
CA ASN A 85 -11.97 4.70 7.10
C ASN A 85 -11.80 3.20 6.85
N SER A 86 -12.76 2.60 6.14
CA SER A 86 -12.64 1.25 5.61
C SER A 86 -11.53 1.17 4.54
N ILE A 87 -10.98 -0.02 4.28
CA ILE A 87 -9.97 -0.24 3.24
C ILE A 87 -10.45 0.27 1.87
N SER A 88 -11.76 0.15 1.59
CA SER A 88 -12.38 0.70 0.39
C SER A 88 -12.32 2.23 0.33
N GLY A 89 -12.41 2.93 1.47
CA GLY A 89 -12.23 4.38 1.56
C GLY A 89 -10.80 4.81 1.23
N LEU A 90 -9.81 4.05 1.69
CA LEU A 90 -8.40 4.28 1.32
C LEU A 90 -8.16 4.05 -0.17
N ALA A 91 -8.72 2.97 -0.74
CA ALA A 91 -8.64 2.71 -2.18
C ALA A 91 -9.30 3.85 -2.99
N ALA A 92 -10.46 4.35 -2.56
CA ALA A 92 -11.12 5.48 -3.20
C ALA A 92 -10.31 6.78 -3.09
N ALA A 93 -9.62 7.01 -1.97
CA ALA A 93 -8.74 8.17 -1.80
C ALA A 93 -7.51 8.10 -2.71
N ILE A 94 -6.91 6.92 -2.88
CA ILE A 94 -5.83 6.67 -3.84
C ILE A 94 -6.34 6.88 -5.27
N ALA A 95 -7.51 6.31 -5.61
CA ALA A 95 -8.11 6.46 -6.94
C ALA A 95 -8.42 7.93 -7.28
N LYS A 96 -8.92 8.71 -6.32
CA LYS A 96 -9.16 10.15 -6.49
C LYS A 96 -7.86 10.94 -6.70
N ASP A 97 -6.76 10.51 -6.10
CA ASP A 97 -5.46 11.16 -6.22
C ASP A 97 -4.74 10.82 -7.55
N LEU A 98 -5.10 9.70 -8.18
CA LEU A 98 -4.62 9.28 -9.49
C LEU A 98 -5.40 9.89 -10.68
N ALA A 99 -6.56 10.52 -10.41
CA ALA A 99 -7.44 11.13 -11.41
C ALA A 99 -7.12 12.62 -11.64
#